data_AF-A0A9N8ZJA6-F1
#
_entry.id   AF-A0A9N8ZJA6-F1
#
_cell.length_a   1.000
_cell.length_b   1.000
_cell.length_c   1.000
_cell.angle_alpha   90.00
_cell.angle_beta   90.00
_cell.angle_gamma   90.00
#
_symmetry.space_group_name_H-M   'P 1'
#
loop_
_entity.id
_entity.type
_entity.pdbx_description
1 polymer ?
#
loop_
_entity_poly.entity_id
_entity_poly.type
_entity_poly.pdbx_seq_one_letter_code
_entity_poly.pdbx_strand_id
1 'polypeptide(L)'
;MEEASKQRKERLEALRKRKLGNEPENNKEEVKEEGKNEKLPLKFRNYTPINEDIKAISKINISTPKDITETLEKTDLFNLAPKKPNWDLKRDVEKKLAKLDKITQASIAELIRIRLQGESNENSTVDLVDAINAQQKADTDGEVSD
;
A
#
# COMPACT_ATOMS: atom_id res chain seq x y z
N MET A 1 3.76 10.62 -13.29
CA MET A 1 4.72 10.36 -12.18
C MET A 1 4.98 11.62 -11.35
N GLU A 2 5.12 12.77 -12.01
CA GLU A 2 5.38 14.06 -11.34
C GLU A 2 4.21 14.55 -10.47
N GLU A 3 2.97 14.30 -10.89
CA GLU A 3 1.75 14.70 -10.17
C GLU A 3 1.59 13.98 -8.83
N ALA A 4 1.85 12.67 -8.78
CA ALA A 4 1.80 11.89 -7.54
C ALA A 4 2.87 12.34 -6.53
N SER A 5 4.03 12.80 -7.01
CA SER A 5 5.10 13.36 -6.17
C SER A 5 4.70 14.71 -5.58
N LYS A 6 4.06 15.57 -6.39
CA LYS A 6 3.53 16.87 -5.95
C LYS A 6 2.46 16.71 -4.86
N GLN A 7 1.50 15.80 -5.05
CA GLN A 7 0.46 15.50 -4.05
C GLN A 7 1.03 14.95 -2.74
N ARG A 8 2.06 14.08 -2.81
CA ARG A 8 2.76 13.57 -1.61
C ARG A 8 3.50 14.68 -0.87
N LYS A 9 4.18 15.57 -1.60
CA LYS A 9 4.91 16.70 -1.03
C LYS A 9 3.97 17.65 -0.31
N GLU A 10 2.85 18.00 -0.94
CA GLU A 10 1.81 18.87 -0.38
C GLU A 10 1.19 18.28 0.90
N ARG A 11 0.85 16.98 0.88
CA ARG A 11 0.33 16.28 2.06
C ARG A 11 1.32 16.25 3.23
N LEU A 12 2.60 16.03 2.95
CA LEU A 12 3.66 16.07 3.97
C LEU A 12 3.87 17.47 4.53
N GLU A 13 3.74 18.49 3.69
CA GLU A 13 3.86 19.89 4.09
C GLU A 13 2.68 20.32 4.98
N ALA A 14 1.45 19.89 4.66
CA ALA A 14 0.28 20.11 5.50
C ALA A 14 0.41 19.45 6.89
N LEU A 15 0.96 18.23 6.94
CA LEU A 15 1.25 17.55 8.20
C LEU A 15 2.33 18.27 9.01
N ARG A 16 3.36 18.80 8.37
CA ARG A 16 4.40 19.61 9.03
C ARG A 16 3.84 20.92 9.57
N LYS A 17 3.05 21.64 8.79
CA LYS A 17 2.40 22.90 9.22
C LYS A 17 1.47 22.66 10.41
N ARG A 18 0.69 21.58 10.42
CA ARG A 18 -0.15 21.20 11.57
C ARG A 18 0.67 20.86 12.83
N LYS A 19 1.83 20.23 12.65
CA LYS A 19 2.73 19.90 13.78
C LYS A 19 3.42 21.15 14.34
N LEU A 20 3.75 22.12 13.48
CA LEU A 20 4.46 23.34 13.86
C LEU A 20 3.53 24.41 14.45
N GLY A 21 2.25 24.43 14.07
CA GLY A 21 1.26 25.39 14.57
C GLY A 21 0.71 25.10 15.97
N ASN A 22 1.19 24.06 16.67
CA ASN A 22 0.69 23.65 18.00
C ASN A 22 1.71 23.86 19.13
N GLU A 23 2.65 24.77 18.98
CA GLU A 23 3.62 25.14 20.01
C GLU A 23 3.56 26.66 20.25
N PRO A 24 3.25 27.15 21.47
CA PRO A 24 3.39 28.56 21.79
C PRO A 24 4.88 28.88 22.01
N GLU A 25 5.42 29.78 21.19
CA GLU A 25 6.72 30.40 21.45
C GLU A 25 6.64 31.37 22.64
N ASN A 26 7.54 31.25 23.63
CA ASN A 26 8.30 32.44 24.03
C ASN A 26 9.60 32.16 24.83
N ASN A 27 10.65 32.78 24.28
CA ASN A 27 11.91 33.29 24.86
C ASN A 27 13.04 32.39 25.39
N LYS A 28 14.20 32.71 24.80
CA LYS A 28 15.55 32.18 24.93
C LYS A 28 16.29 32.93 26.04
N GLU A 29 17.00 32.21 26.91
CA GLU A 29 18.25 32.66 27.53
C GLU A 29 19.17 31.44 27.73
N GLU A 30 20.45 31.72 27.93
CA GLU A 30 21.63 31.03 27.39
C GLU A 30 22.06 29.72 28.09
N VAL A 31 22.55 28.80 27.25
CA VAL A 31 23.60 27.78 27.46
C VAL A 31 23.64 27.03 28.81
N LYS A 32 23.26 25.75 28.78
CA LYS A 32 24.07 24.62 29.26
C LYS A 32 23.58 23.31 28.67
N GLU A 33 24.52 22.41 28.44
CA GLU A 33 24.40 21.10 27.80
C GLU A 33 23.19 20.29 28.29
N GLU A 34 22.53 19.56 27.38
CA GLU A 34 22.27 18.12 27.48
C GLU A 34 21.17 17.65 26.50
N GLY A 35 21.34 16.42 26.01
CA GLY A 35 20.58 15.84 24.92
C GLY A 35 19.11 15.53 25.21
N LYS A 36 18.38 15.34 24.11
CA LYS A 36 17.09 14.68 23.93
C LYS A 36 16.58 13.91 25.16
N ASN A 37 15.31 14.15 25.53
CA ASN A 37 14.23 13.15 25.64
C ASN A 37 13.22 13.63 26.68
N GLU A 38 12.06 14.09 26.23
CA GLU A 38 10.84 14.01 27.06
C GLU A 38 10.60 12.53 27.33
N LYS A 39 11.03 12.08 28.51
CA LYS A 39 11.03 10.68 28.90
C LYS A 39 9.57 10.23 29.02
N LEU A 40 9.11 9.41 28.07
CA LEU A 40 7.95 8.55 28.32
C LEU A 40 8.17 7.85 29.67
N PRO A 41 7.15 7.73 30.53
CA PRO A 41 7.33 7.13 31.83
C PRO A 41 7.86 5.71 31.66
N LEU A 42 9.02 5.44 32.28
CA LEU A 42 9.68 4.15 32.27
C LEU A 42 8.80 3.13 33.02
N LYS A 43 8.03 2.34 32.27
CA LYS A 43 7.16 1.29 32.82
C LYS A 43 7.92 -0.03 32.88
N PHE A 44 8.33 -0.42 34.09
CA PHE A 44 8.91 -1.74 34.33
C PHE A 44 7.79 -2.77 34.43
N ARG A 45 7.62 -3.57 33.38
CA ARG A 45 6.53 -4.57 33.26
C ARG A 45 6.67 -5.73 34.26
N ASN A 46 7.86 -5.92 34.84
CA ASN A 46 8.15 -7.01 35.78
C ASN A 46 8.97 -6.52 36.99
N TYR A 47 8.58 -5.38 37.58
CA TYR A 47 9.17 -4.91 38.84
C TYR A 47 8.06 -4.55 39.81
N THR A 48 8.12 -5.07 41.03
CA THR A 48 7.29 -4.62 42.13
C THR A 48 8.12 -3.66 42.99
N PRO A 49 7.76 -2.37 43.05
CA PRO A 49 8.51 -1.42 43.84
C PRO A 49 8.48 -1.82 45.32
N ILE A 50 9.66 -1.78 45.94
CA ILE A 50 9.86 -2.11 47.37
C ILE A 50 9.22 -1.04 48.26
N ASN A 51 9.17 0.21 47.79
CA ASN A 51 8.67 1.34 48.56
C ASN A 51 7.12 1.41 48.55
N GLU A 52 6.51 1.56 49.72
CA GLU A 52 5.05 1.49 49.91
C GLU A 52 4.31 2.65 49.23
N ASP A 53 4.91 3.84 49.18
CA ASP A 53 4.33 5.04 48.54
C ASP A 53 4.11 4.83 47.03
N ILE A 54 5.05 4.16 46.37
CA ILE A 54 5.01 3.91 44.91
C ILE A 54 4.07 2.74 44.60
N LYS A 55 3.96 1.78 45.53
CA LYS A 55 3.06 0.62 45.44
C LYS A 55 1.58 1.02 45.48
N ALA A 56 1.25 2.09 46.20
CA ALA A 56 -0.11 2.62 46.27
C ALA A 56 -0.56 3.26 44.94
N ILE A 57 0.34 3.93 44.24
CA ILE A 57 0.09 4.63 42.97
C ILE A 57 0.04 3.64 41.80
N SER A 58 0.78 2.52 41.87
CA SER A 58 0.88 1.53 40.80
C SER A 58 -0.27 0.53 40.72
N LYS A 59 -1.43 0.81 41.35
CA LYS A 59 -2.62 -0.06 41.26
C LYS A 59 -3.23 0.08 39.87
N ILE A 60 -2.65 -0.64 38.92
CA ILE A 60 -3.19 -0.83 37.58
C ILE A 60 -4.43 -1.71 37.71
N ASN A 61 -5.55 -1.28 37.16
CA ASN A 61 -6.75 -2.10 37.08
C ASN A 61 -6.48 -3.22 36.07
N ILE A 62 -6.17 -4.42 36.56
CA ILE A 62 -5.85 -5.58 35.73
C ILE A 62 -7.18 -6.12 35.21
N SER A 63 -7.41 -6.02 33.90
CA SER A 63 -8.59 -6.65 33.28
C SER A 63 -8.61 -8.13 33.62
N THR A 64 -9.74 -8.56 34.17
CA THR A 64 -10.01 -9.95 34.51
C THR A 64 -10.35 -10.73 33.24
N PRO A 65 -10.17 -12.06 33.19
CA PRO A 65 -10.51 -12.86 32.00
C PRO A 65 -11.98 -12.74 31.56
N LYS A 66 -12.86 -12.25 32.44
CA LYS A 66 -14.27 -11.96 32.16
C LYS A 66 -14.48 -10.70 31.31
N ASP A 67 -13.55 -9.74 31.35
CA ASP A 67 -13.60 -8.54 30.51
C ASP A 67 -13.23 -8.87 29.05
N ILE A 68 -12.48 -9.95 28.84
CA ILE A 68 -12.04 -10.40 27.52
C ILE A 68 -13.24 -11.02 26.76
N THR A 69 -14.10 -11.78 27.44
CA THR A 69 -15.25 -12.43 26.80
C THR A 69 -16.27 -11.43 26.25
N GLU A 70 -16.51 -10.32 26.94
CA GLU A 70 -17.47 -9.30 26.50
C GLU A 70 -16.99 -8.48 25.29
N THR A 71 -15.67 -8.40 25.09
CA THR A 71 -15.07 -7.69 23.94
C THR A 71 -14.92 -8.58 22.71
N LEU A 72 -14.70 -9.89 22.90
CA LEU A 72 -14.57 -10.86 21.81
C LEU A 72 -15.91 -11.14 21.10
N GLU A 73 -17.03 -11.20 21.84
CA GLU A 73 -18.36 -11.42 21.24
C GLU A 73 -18.85 -10.27 20.35
N LYS A 74 -18.29 -9.06 20.54
CA LYS A 74 -18.63 -7.87 19.74
C LYS A 74 -17.74 -7.66 18.52
N THR A 75 -16.66 -8.42 18.37
CA THR A 75 -15.77 -8.33 17.22
C THR A 75 -15.96 -9.54 16.32
N ASP A 76 -16.61 -9.33 15.18
CA ASP A 76 -16.79 -10.34 14.15
C ASP A 76 -15.43 -10.83 13.61
N LEU A 77 -15.05 -12.07 13.95
CA LEU A 77 -13.80 -12.72 13.55
C LEU A 77 -13.63 -12.80 12.02
N PHE A 78 -14.72 -12.72 11.25
CA PHE A 78 -14.69 -12.71 9.79
C PHE A 78 -14.17 -11.40 9.19
N ASN A 79 -14.20 -10.29 9.93
CA ASN A 79 -13.71 -8.99 9.45
C ASN A 79 -12.24 -8.71 9.80
N LEU A 80 -11.60 -9.54 10.64
CA LEU A 80 -10.20 -9.38 11.04
C LEU A 80 -9.23 -10.16 10.11
N ALA A 81 -9.71 -11.17 9.39
CA ALA A 81 -8.90 -11.91 8.44
C ALA A 81 -8.68 -11.12 7.13
N PRO A 82 -7.45 -11.11 6.56
CA PRO A 82 -7.20 -10.48 5.26
C PRO A 82 -8.06 -11.16 4.17
N LYS A 83 -9.00 -10.39 3.60
CA LYS A 83 -10.05 -10.88 2.67
C LYS A 83 -9.56 -11.60 1.41
N LYS A 84 -8.27 -11.54 1.06
CA LYS A 84 -7.73 -12.12 -0.19
C LYS A 84 -6.40 -12.84 0.07
N PRO A 85 -6.41 -14.14 0.42
CA PRO A 85 -5.18 -14.91 0.63
C PRO A 85 -4.26 -14.94 -0.60
N ASN A 86 -4.82 -14.78 -1.80
CA ASN A 86 -4.10 -14.87 -3.07
C ASN A 86 -3.85 -13.52 -3.75
N TRP A 87 -4.08 -12.38 -3.07
CA TRP A 87 -3.84 -11.05 -3.66
C TRP A 87 -2.39 -10.94 -4.11
N ASP A 88 -1.47 -11.28 -3.22
CA ASP A 88 -0.04 -11.19 -3.47
C ASP A 88 0.37 -12.03 -4.69
N LEU A 89 -0.18 -13.24 -4.79
CA LEU A 89 0.01 -14.11 -5.94
C LEU A 89 -0.53 -13.49 -7.24
N LYS A 90 -1.74 -12.93 -7.22
CA LYS A 90 -2.34 -12.29 -8.40
C LYS A 90 -1.45 -11.13 -8.87
N ARG A 91 -1.06 -10.24 -7.96
CA ARG A 91 -0.22 -9.07 -8.28
C ARG A 91 1.14 -9.47 -8.85
N ASP A 92 1.78 -10.46 -8.24
CA ASP A 92 3.13 -10.88 -8.62
C ASP A 92 3.14 -11.68 -9.93
N VAL A 93 2.08 -12.43 -10.23
CA VAL A 93 1.88 -13.14 -11.50
C VAL A 93 1.50 -12.18 -12.62
N GLU A 94 0.64 -11.20 -12.35
CA GLU A 94 0.16 -10.21 -13.32
C GLU A 94 1.32 -9.42 -13.93
N LYS A 95 2.31 -9.00 -13.13
CA LYS A 95 3.51 -8.33 -13.65
C LYS A 95 4.32 -9.20 -14.61
N LYS A 96 4.40 -10.51 -14.37
CA LYS A 96 5.11 -11.47 -15.24
C LYS A 96 4.32 -11.73 -16.52
N LEU A 97 3.01 -11.91 -16.40
CA LEU A 97 2.11 -12.08 -17.54
C LEU A 97 2.14 -10.85 -18.46
N ALA A 98 2.07 -9.64 -17.92
CA ALA A 98 2.14 -8.41 -18.72
C ALA A 98 3.47 -8.28 -19.50
N LYS A 99 4.59 -8.78 -18.95
CA LYS A 99 5.87 -8.82 -19.68
C LYS A 99 5.85 -9.88 -20.77
N LEU A 100 5.32 -11.07 -20.46
CA LEU A 100 5.26 -12.19 -21.39
C LEU A 100 4.31 -11.89 -22.55
N ASP A 101 3.13 -11.35 -22.27
CA ASP A 101 2.12 -10.98 -23.26
C ASP A 101 2.68 -10.00 -24.31
N LYS A 102 3.44 -8.97 -23.88
CA LYS A 102 4.13 -8.07 -24.81
C LYS A 102 5.10 -8.78 -25.74
N ILE A 103 5.86 -9.76 -25.22
CA ILE A 103 6.81 -10.54 -26.02
C ILE A 103 6.06 -11.48 -26.96
N THR A 104 4.99 -12.12 -26.48
CA THR A 104 4.14 -13.01 -27.27
C THR A 104 3.47 -12.25 -28.41
N GLN A 105 2.88 -11.08 -28.16
CA GLN A 105 2.29 -10.22 -29.18
C GLN A 105 3.33 -9.76 -30.22
N ALA A 106 4.54 -9.37 -29.76
CA ALA A 106 5.63 -9.02 -30.67
C ALA A 106 6.07 -10.20 -31.55
N SER A 107 6.17 -11.40 -30.97
CA SER A 107 6.51 -12.62 -31.70
C SER A 107 5.40 -13.04 -32.69
N ILE A 108 4.13 -12.91 -32.30
CA ILE A 108 2.99 -13.14 -33.20
C ILE A 108 3.05 -12.16 -34.38
N ALA A 109 3.30 -10.87 -34.12
CA ALA A 109 3.42 -9.87 -35.17
C ALA A 109 4.58 -10.17 -36.12
N GLU A 110 5.72 -10.62 -35.60
CA GLU A 110 6.87 -11.04 -36.41
C GLU A 110 6.55 -12.28 -37.28
N LEU A 111 5.90 -13.30 -36.71
CA LEU A 111 5.47 -14.48 -37.45
C LEU A 111 4.48 -14.14 -38.57
N ILE A 112 3.52 -13.25 -38.29
CA ILE A 112 2.57 -12.75 -39.29
C ILE A 112 3.32 -12.02 -40.41
N ARG A 113 4.31 -11.17 -40.06
CA ARG A 113 5.12 -10.45 -41.06
C ARG A 113 5.91 -11.39 -41.96
N ILE A 114 6.58 -12.39 -41.39
CA ILE A 114 7.34 -13.40 -42.16
C ILE A 114 6.40 -14.17 -43.09
N ARG A 115 5.23 -14.57 -42.56
CA ARG A 115 4.22 -15.28 -43.34
C ARG A 115 3.73 -14.45 -44.52
N LEU A 116 3.34 -13.19 -44.29
CA LEU A 116 2.89 -12.26 -45.33
C LEU A 116 3.95 -12.04 -46.42
N GLN A 117 5.23 -11.94 -46.04
CA GLN A 117 6.34 -11.79 -46.99
C GLN A 117 6.60 -13.04 -47.83
N GLY A 118 6.33 -14.23 -47.30
CA GLY A 118 6.40 -15.48 -48.05
C GLY A 118 5.16 -15.76 -48.92
N GLU A 119 4.03 -15.12 -48.60
CA GLU A 119 2.70 -15.40 -49.16
C GLU A 119 2.20 -14.26 -50.07
N SER A 120 3.13 -13.53 -50.72
CA SER A 120 2.99 -12.33 -51.59
C SER A 120 1.85 -12.35 -52.63
N ASN A 121 0.62 -12.39 -52.15
CA ASN A 121 -0.62 -12.08 -52.86
C ASN A 121 -1.20 -10.86 -52.15
N GLU A 122 -1.14 -9.68 -52.78
CA GLU A 122 -1.51 -8.40 -52.17
C GLU A 122 -2.94 -8.39 -51.60
N ASN A 123 -3.85 -9.21 -52.13
CA ASN A 123 -5.24 -9.32 -51.69
C ASN A 123 -5.43 -9.97 -50.30
N SER A 124 -4.55 -10.89 -49.86
CA SER A 124 -4.68 -11.51 -48.53
C SER A 124 -4.18 -10.60 -47.40
N THR A 125 -3.33 -9.63 -47.75
CA THR A 125 -2.68 -8.74 -46.79
C THR A 125 -3.65 -7.72 -46.20
N VAL A 126 -4.59 -7.22 -47.01
CA VAL A 126 -5.57 -6.20 -46.62
C VAL A 126 -6.60 -6.78 -45.64
N ASP A 127 -7.09 -7.99 -45.93
CA ASP A 127 -8.11 -8.68 -45.11
C ASP A 127 -7.58 -9.06 -43.71
N LEU A 128 -6.31 -9.44 -43.62
CA LEU A 128 -5.64 -9.74 -42.33
C LEU A 128 -5.43 -8.49 -41.47
N VAL A 129 -5.06 -7.36 -42.08
CA VAL A 129 -4.87 -6.09 -41.35
C VAL A 129 -6.20 -5.57 -40.81
N ASP A 130 -7.28 -5.68 -41.58
CA ASP A 130 -8.62 -5.30 -41.15
C ASP A 130 -9.14 -6.20 -40.01
N ALA A 131 -8.88 -7.51 -40.07
CA ALA A 131 -9.21 -8.44 -38.99
C ALA A 131 -8.45 -8.15 -37.69
N ILE A 132 -7.15 -7.82 -37.78
CA ILE A 132 -6.33 -7.45 -36.61
C ILE A 132 -6.83 -6.16 -35.97
N ASN A 133 -7.16 -5.14 -36.77
CA ASN A 133 -7.69 -3.88 -36.28
C ASN A 133 -9.07 -4.04 -35.60
N ALA A 134 -9.91 -4.93 -36.12
CA ALA A 134 -11.19 -5.26 -35.50
C ALA A 134 -11.02 -5.96 -34.14
N GLN A 135 -10.06 -6.89 -34.03
CA GLN A 135 -9.77 -7.58 -32.78
C GLN A 135 -9.23 -6.62 -31.71
N GLN A 136 -8.32 -5.70 -32.07
CA GLN A 136 -7.81 -4.71 -31.13
C GLN A 136 -8.89 -3.77 -30.59
N LYS A 137 -9.88 -3.39 -31.41
CA LYS A 137 -11.03 -2.60 -30.94
C LYS A 137 -11.89 -3.37 -29.92
N ALA A 138 -12.12 -4.66 -30.16
CA ALA A 138 -12.91 -5.48 -29.24
C ALA A 138 -12.24 -5.65 -27.87
N ASP A 139 -10.90 -5.78 -27.85
CA ASP A 139 -10.14 -5.90 -26.60
C ASP A 139 -10.12 -4.58 -25.81
N THR A 140 -10.09 -3.41 -26.50
CA THR A 140 -10.13 -2.10 -25.83
C THR A 140 -11.51 -1.72 -25.29
N ASP A 141 -12.59 -2.13 -25.97
CA ASP A 141 -13.96 -1.79 -25.57
C ASP A 141 -14.43 -2.62 -24.35
N GLY A 142 -13.81 -3.79 -24.10
CA GLY A 142 -14.08 -4.63 -22.94
C GLY A 142 -13.51 -4.12 -21.62
N GLU A 143 -12.52 -3.22 -21.66
CA GLU A 143 -11.80 -2.73 -20.46
C GLU A 143 -12.44 -1.48 -19.83
N VAL A 144 -13.41 -0.84 -20.51
CA VAL A 144 -14.05 0.42 -20.06
C VAL A 144 -15.36 0.20 -19.28
N SER A 145 -15.83 -1.05 -19.15
CA SER A 145 -17.19 -1.34 -18.66
C SER A 145 -17.31 -1.94 -17.25
N ASP A 146 -16.28 -1.87 -16.39
CA ASP A 146 -16.35 -2.31 -14.98
C ASP A 146 -15.94 -1.19 -13.99
#